data_AF-A0A925TV67-F1
#
_entry.id   AF-A0A925TV67-F1
#
_cell.length_a   1.000
_cell.length_b   1.000
_cell.length_c   1.000
_cell.angle_alpha   90.00
_cell.angle_beta   90.00
_cell.angle_gamma   90.00
#
_symmetry.space_group_name_H-M   'P 1'
#
loop_
_entity.id
_entity.type
_entity.pdbx_description
1 polymer ?
#
loop_
_entity_poly.entity_id
_entity_poly.type
_entity_poly.pdbx_seq_one_letter_code
_entity_poly.pdbx_strand_id
1 'polypeptide(L)'
;MDGSKNGTFTDWFENGETESKSIYEMDEWMFTKRWNKNKILIKHFDKKNNADSEYYDTGKIYYDTIFDSPISGFTQTFYNTNGIWLMKNIGADKNKWGGYKNEFHEEELLHYSDILNSTFHNNIISFFIWHLRRTNESIAIDYLMKLLNHQDDTFKAEAIIRLGELKAVKAIPFLETFLKDETRPFRINRFQGMEMSNVYTIAELAQRAIRSISPE
;
A
#
# COMPACT_ATOMS: atom_id res chain seq x y z
N MET A 1 21.31 25.35 -14.41
CA MET A 1 20.46 24.98 -15.57
C MET A 1 20.75 23.51 -15.86
N ASP A 2 20.18 22.61 -15.07
CA ASP A 2 20.26 21.17 -15.27
C ASP A 2 19.10 20.73 -16.18
N GLY A 3 19.25 20.97 -17.47
CA GLY A 3 18.26 20.54 -18.46
C GLY A 3 18.14 19.02 -18.45
N SER A 4 17.01 18.52 -17.96
CA SER A 4 16.53 17.16 -18.18
C SER A 4 16.47 16.92 -19.68
N LYS A 5 17.43 16.16 -20.23
CA LYS A 5 17.51 15.91 -21.66
C LYS A 5 16.36 14.98 -22.06
N ASN A 6 15.48 15.46 -22.95
CA ASN A 6 14.54 14.60 -23.66
C ASN A 6 15.27 13.39 -24.26
N GLY A 7 14.65 12.21 -24.20
CA GLY A 7 15.29 11.02 -24.74
C GLY A 7 14.60 9.71 -24.39
N THR A 8 15.12 8.65 -25.00
CA THR A 8 14.80 7.26 -24.64
C THR A 8 15.87 6.76 -23.67
N PHE A 9 15.41 6.19 -22.56
CA PHE A 9 16.24 5.57 -21.53
C PHE A 9 15.98 4.08 -21.54
N THR A 10 17.03 3.28 -21.34
CA THR A 10 16.93 1.83 -21.31
C THR A 10 17.91 1.30 -20.28
N ASP A 11 17.37 0.62 -19.27
CA ASP A 11 18.16 -0.07 -18.26
C ASP A 11 18.21 -1.57 -18.58
N TRP A 12 19.28 -2.21 -18.13
CA TRP A 12 19.58 -3.61 -18.42
C TRP A 12 19.95 -4.32 -17.12
N PHE A 13 19.49 -5.56 -16.99
CA PHE A 13 19.99 -6.46 -15.99
C PHE A 13 21.45 -6.85 -16.29
N GLU A 14 22.16 -7.37 -15.29
CA GLU A 14 23.54 -7.86 -15.45
C GLU A 14 23.68 -8.94 -16.52
N ASN A 15 22.61 -9.69 -16.81
CA ASN A 15 22.55 -10.72 -17.84
C ASN A 15 22.35 -10.17 -19.28
N GLY A 16 22.27 -8.85 -19.45
CA GLY A 16 22.09 -8.18 -20.73
C GLY A 16 20.64 -8.10 -21.23
N GLU A 17 19.66 -8.52 -20.44
CA GLU A 17 18.24 -8.40 -20.76
C GLU A 17 17.67 -7.03 -20.35
N THR A 18 16.69 -6.52 -21.11
CA THR A 18 16.10 -5.21 -20.83
C THR A 18 15.31 -5.23 -19.52
N GLU A 19 15.72 -4.38 -18.58
CA GLU A 19 15.03 -4.15 -17.30
C GLU A 19 13.94 -3.09 -17.45
N SER A 20 14.26 -1.99 -18.15
CA SER A 20 13.36 -0.87 -18.31
C SER A 20 13.50 -0.22 -19.70
N LYS A 21 12.41 0.36 -20.18
CA LYS A 21 12.42 1.28 -21.33
C LYS A 21 11.49 2.44 -21.05
N SER A 22 12.02 3.66 -21.12
CA SER A 22 11.27 4.87 -20.79
C SER A 22 11.52 5.99 -21.80
N ILE A 23 10.52 6.86 -21.99
CA ILE A 23 10.61 8.04 -22.85
C ILE A 23 10.26 9.26 -22.01
N TYR A 24 11.16 10.25 -22.00
CA TYR A 24 10.99 11.53 -21.32
C TYR A 24 11.03 12.65 -22.36
N GLU A 25 9.98 13.48 -22.39
CA GLU A 25 9.84 14.60 -23.33
C GLU A 25 9.14 15.76 -22.64
N MET A 26 9.57 16.99 -22.93
CA MET A 26 8.89 18.23 -22.45
C MET A 26 8.75 18.26 -20.93
N ASP A 27 9.81 17.88 -20.22
CA ASP A 27 9.87 17.80 -18.76
C ASP A 27 8.89 16.79 -18.11
N GLU A 28 8.36 15.85 -18.89
CA GLU A 28 7.43 14.83 -18.42
C GLU A 28 7.79 13.42 -18.92
N TRP A 29 7.50 12.41 -18.10
CA TRP A 29 7.53 11.02 -18.58
C TRP A 29 6.34 10.79 -19.51
N MET A 30 6.63 10.24 -20.68
CA MET A 30 5.63 9.91 -21.69
C MET A 30 5.30 8.43 -21.73
N PHE A 31 6.29 7.59 -21.42
CA PHE A 31 6.17 6.15 -21.49
C PHE A 31 7.17 5.48 -20.53
N THR A 32 6.76 4.36 -19.94
CA THR A 32 7.65 3.47 -19.19
C THR A 32 7.13 2.04 -19.28
N LYS A 33 8.02 1.10 -19.60
CA LYS A 33 7.83 -0.32 -19.32
C LYS A 33 8.97 -0.80 -18.46
N ARG A 34 8.66 -1.63 -17.46
CA ARG A 34 9.64 -2.28 -16.61
C ARG A 34 9.31 -3.75 -16.47
N TRP A 35 10.33 -4.58 -16.53
CA TRP A 35 10.24 -6.02 -16.33
C TRP A 35 11.03 -6.42 -15.08
N ASN A 36 10.67 -7.53 -14.46
CA ASN A 36 11.53 -8.17 -13.46
C ASN A 36 12.54 -9.12 -14.11
N LYS A 37 13.46 -9.67 -13.33
CA LYS A 37 14.51 -10.61 -13.77
C LYS A 37 13.99 -11.88 -14.47
N ASN A 38 12.70 -12.18 -14.34
CA ASN A 38 12.03 -13.31 -14.99
C ASN A 38 11.32 -12.90 -16.30
N LYS A 39 11.59 -11.71 -16.82
CA LYS A 39 10.97 -11.11 -18.02
C LYS A 39 9.47 -10.85 -17.90
N ILE A 40 8.97 -10.79 -16.67
CA ILE A 40 7.56 -10.48 -16.41
C ILE A 40 7.40 -8.97 -16.34
N LEU A 41 6.43 -8.43 -17.07
CA LEU A 41 6.10 -7.00 -17.04
C LEU A 41 5.56 -6.64 -15.66
N ILE A 42 6.16 -5.65 -15.01
CA ILE A 42 5.80 -5.19 -13.66
C ILE A 42 5.33 -3.72 -13.61
N LYS A 43 5.60 -2.94 -14.66
CA LYS A 43 5.06 -1.59 -14.83
C LYS A 43 4.82 -1.27 -16.28
N HIS A 44 3.69 -0.62 -16.56
CA HIS A 44 3.36 -0.05 -17.86
C HIS A 44 2.70 1.31 -17.67
N PHE A 45 3.38 2.35 -18.12
CA PHE A 45 2.86 3.71 -18.18
C PHE A 45 2.94 4.19 -19.62
N ASP A 46 1.84 4.75 -20.12
CA ASP A 46 1.71 5.35 -21.45
C ASP A 46 0.79 6.56 -21.36
N LYS A 47 1.39 7.75 -21.36
CA LYS A 47 0.67 9.00 -21.24
C LYS A 47 -0.23 9.27 -22.44
N LYS A 48 0.19 8.85 -23.64
CA LYS A 48 -0.56 9.08 -24.89
C LYS A 48 -1.87 8.29 -24.88
N ASN A 49 -1.82 7.07 -24.35
CA ASN A 49 -2.97 6.18 -24.28
C ASN A 49 -3.71 6.26 -22.93
N ASN A 50 -3.32 7.19 -22.04
CA ASN A 50 -3.86 7.30 -20.69
C ASN A 50 -3.88 5.95 -19.97
N ALA A 51 -2.75 5.23 -20.00
CA ALA A 51 -2.61 3.95 -19.33
C ALA A 51 -1.54 4.06 -18.25
N ASP A 52 -1.89 3.65 -17.04
CA ASP A 52 -0.92 3.44 -15.97
C ASP A 52 -1.31 2.16 -15.25
N SER A 53 -0.39 1.20 -15.18
CA SER A 53 -0.63 -0.10 -14.58
C SER A 53 0.64 -0.65 -13.95
N GLU A 54 0.47 -1.29 -12.81
CA GLU A 54 1.52 -2.08 -12.17
C GLU A 54 1.03 -3.51 -11.95
N TYR A 55 1.99 -4.42 -11.93
CA TYR A 55 1.73 -5.85 -11.86
C TYR A 55 2.55 -6.47 -10.74
N TYR A 56 2.04 -7.55 -10.18
CA TYR A 56 2.81 -8.44 -9.33
C TYR A 56 3.98 -9.05 -10.07
N ASP A 57 4.95 -9.59 -9.34
CA ASP A 57 6.06 -10.35 -9.92
C ASP A 57 5.61 -11.60 -10.71
N THR A 58 4.36 -12.01 -10.55
CA THR A 58 3.70 -13.09 -11.30
C THR A 58 3.10 -12.63 -12.63
N GLY A 59 3.07 -11.32 -12.89
CA GLY A 59 2.49 -10.69 -14.09
C GLY A 59 0.99 -10.45 -14.00
N LYS A 60 0.35 -10.84 -12.89
CA LYS A 60 -1.04 -10.47 -12.60
C LYS A 60 -1.12 -8.98 -12.27
N ILE A 61 -2.21 -8.34 -12.67
CA ILE A 61 -2.43 -6.91 -12.42
C ILE A 61 -2.54 -6.63 -10.92
N TYR A 62 -1.81 -5.62 -10.45
CA TYR A 62 -1.89 -5.10 -9.08
C TYR A 62 -2.72 -3.81 -9.05
N TYR A 63 -2.46 -2.87 -9.96
CA TYR A 63 -3.38 -1.76 -10.18
C TYR A 63 -3.42 -1.34 -11.64
N ASP A 64 -4.53 -0.73 -12.03
CA ASP A 64 -4.64 0.08 -13.24
C ASP A 64 -5.31 1.42 -12.95
N THR A 65 -5.05 2.39 -13.83
CA THR A 65 -5.73 3.68 -13.84
C THR A 65 -6.45 3.84 -15.17
N ILE A 66 -7.76 4.06 -15.08
CA ILE A 66 -8.61 4.47 -16.20
C ILE A 66 -8.82 5.97 -16.05
N PHE A 67 -8.48 6.75 -17.09
CA PHE A 67 -8.74 8.18 -17.12
C PHE A 67 -10.02 8.43 -17.94
N ASP A 68 -11.04 8.98 -17.31
CA ASP A 68 -12.36 9.18 -17.94
C ASP A 68 -12.31 10.28 -19.02
N SER A 69 -11.34 11.20 -18.93
CA SER A 69 -11.09 12.27 -19.90
C SER A 69 -9.73 12.94 -19.63
N PRO A 70 -9.08 13.55 -20.64
CA PRO A 70 -7.85 14.32 -20.43
C PRO A 70 -7.97 15.46 -19.40
N ILE A 71 -9.19 15.88 -19.04
CA ILE A 71 -9.46 17.04 -18.15
C ILE A 71 -10.34 16.66 -16.93
N SER A 72 -11.00 15.50 -16.90
CA SER A 72 -11.90 15.15 -15.79
C SER A 72 -11.75 13.69 -15.36
N GLY A 73 -11.32 13.54 -14.12
CA GLY A 73 -11.37 12.31 -13.34
C GLY A 73 -10.44 11.16 -13.71
N PHE A 74 -10.17 10.33 -12.72
CA PHE A 74 -9.54 9.03 -12.90
C PHE A 74 -10.16 8.04 -11.93
N THR A 75 -10.17 6.77 -12.33
CA THR A 75 -10.43 5.64 -11.45
C THR A 75 -9.19 4.78 -11.42
N GLN A 76 -8.56 4.69 -10.26
CA GLN A 76 -7.47 3.74 -10.03
C GLN A 76 -8.04 2.51 -9.32
N THR A 77 -7.97 1.33 -9.93
CA THR A 77 -8.45 0.09 -9.32
C THR A 77 -7.27 -0.76 -8.86
N PHE A 78 -7.32 -1.23 -7.63
CA PHE A 78 -6.33 -2.12 -7.04
C PHE A 78 -6.89 -3.52 -6.92
N TYR A 79 -6.03 -4.53 -7.10
CA TYR A 79 -6.41 -5.93 -7.16
C TYR A 79 -5.52 -6.77 -6.26
N ASN A 80 -6.03 -7.89 -5.74
CA ASN A 80 -5.20 -8.90 -5.10
C ASN A 80 -4.50 -9.82 -6.12
N THR A 81 -3.71 -10.76 -5.63
CA THR A 81 -2.98 -11.75 -6.45
C THR A 81 -3.90 -12.74 -7.18
N ASN A 82 -5.21 -12.72 -6.95
CA ASN A 82 -6.20 -13.50 -7.69
C ASN A 82 -6.90 -12.67 -8.79
N GLY A 83 -6.60 -11.38 -8.91
CA GLY A 83 -7.25 -10.48 -9.86
C GLY A 83 -8.62 -9.98 -9.39
N ILE A 84 -8.94 -10.13 -8.11
CA ILE A 84 -10.17 -9.58 -7.51
C ILE A 84 -9.86 -8.17 -7.02
N TRP A 85 -10.71 -7.21 -7.38
CA TRP A 85 -10.52 -5.81 -6.99
C TRP A 85 -10.71 -5.63 -5.47
N LEU A 86 -9.87 -4.80 -4.87
CA LEU A 86 -9.83 -4.52 -3.43
C LEU A 86 -10.31 -3.11 -3.12
N MET A 87 -9.81 -2.14 -3.89
CA MET A 87 -10.07 -0.73 -3.66
C MET A 87 -10.12 0.01 -4.99
N LYS A 88 -10.95 1.06 -5.05
CA LYS A 88 -10.92 2.06 -6.12
C LYS A 88 -10.69 3.43 -5.54
N ASN A 89 -9.72 4.17 -6.09
CA ASN A 89 -9.58 5.59 -5.85
C ASN A 89 -10.21 6.36 -7.01
N ILE A 90 -11.27 7.10 -6.73
CA ILE A 90 -12.02 7.86 -7.74
C ILE A 90 -11.72 9.34 -7.52
N GLY A 91 -10.99 9.95 -8.46
CA GLY A 91 -10.67 11.36 -8.45
C GLY A 91 -11.57 12.19 -9.34
N ALA A 92 -11.91 13.39 -8.88
CA ALA A 92 -12.55 14.41 -9.72
C ALA A 92 -11.54 15.17 -10.59
N ASP A 93 -10.28 15.29 -10.13
CA ASP A 93 -9.21 16.04 -10.78
C ASP A 93 -7.87 15.33 -10.59
N LYS A 94 -7.20 15.00 -11.70
CA LYS A 94 -5.87 14.36 -11.70
C LYS A 94 -4.77 15.25 -11.10
N ASN A 95 -5.00 16.56 -11.01
CA ASN A 95 -4.04 17.55 -10.52
C ASN A 95 -4.27 17.97 -9.06
N LYS A 96 -5.32 17.48 -8.38
CA LYS A 96 -5.60 17.79 -6.97
C LYS A 96 -5.47 16.57 -6.07
N TRP A 97 -4.32 16.46 -5.42
CA TRP A 97 -4.11 15.51 -4.33
C TRP A 97 -5.05 15.83 -3.16
N GLY A 98 -5.87 14.86 -2.73
CA GLY A 98 -6.75 14.97 -1.56
C GLY A 98 -8.26 15.06 -1.84
N GLY A 99 -8.69 14.99 -3.12
CA GLY A 99 -10.11 14.98 -3.52
C GLY A 99 -10.65 13.60 -3.94
N TYR A 100 -10.00 12.52 -3.54
CA TYR A 100 -10.33 11.16 -3.99
C TYR A 100 -11.37 10.50 -3.07
N LYS A 101 -12.39 9.90 -3.67
CA LYS A 101 -13.33 9.00 -2.99
C LYS A 101 -12.76 7.58 -3.09
N ASN A 102 -12.61 6.91 -1.95
CA ASN A 102 -12.21 5.52 -1.91
C ASN A 102 -13.46 4.64 -1.83
N GLU A 103 -13.52 3.61 -2.68
CA GLU A 103 -14.49 2.53 -2.61
C GLU A 103 -13.75 1.22 -2.33
N PHE A 104 -14.34 0.35 -1.51
CA PHE A 104 -13.70 -0.88 -1.05
C PHE A 104 -14.56 -2.09 -1.36
N HIS A 105 -13.92 -3.19 -1.74
CA HIS A 105 -14.55 -4.50 -1.75
C HIS A 105 -14.38 -5.13 -0.36
N GLU A 106 -15.22 -4.70 0.59
CA GLU A 106 -15.03 -4.99 2.02
C GLU A 106 -14.95 -6.50 2.30
N GLU A 107 -15.82 -7.30 1.69
CA GLU A 107 -15.83 -8.77 1.86
C GLU A 107 -14.49 -9.40 1.50
N GLU A 108 -13.87 -8.95 0.40
CA GLU A 108 -12.58 -9.49 -0.03
C GLU A 108 -11.46 -9.06 0.93
N LEU A 109 -11.46 -7.79 1.35
CA LEU A 109 -10.44 -7.28 2.28
C LEU A 109 -10.53 -7.95 3.65
N LEU A 110 -11.74 -8.24 4.13
CA LEU A 110 -11.98 -8.94 5.39
C LEU A 110 -11.59 -10.43 5.29
N HIS A 111 -11.88 -11.09 4.16
CA HIS A 111 -11.61 -12.52 3.99
C HIS A 111 -10.14 -12.81 3.66
N TYR A 112 -9.55 -12.07 2.71
CA TYR A 112 -8.27 -12.40 2.08
C TYR A 112 -7.10 -11.56 2.58
N SER A 113 -7.15 -11.03 3.81
CA SER A 113 -6.02 -10.33 4.42
C SER A 113 -4.71 -11.11 4.36
N ASP A 114 -4.77 -12.44 4.46
CA ASP A 114 -3.61 -13.31 4.66
C ASP A 114 -2.76 -13.53 3.39
N ILE A 115 -3.31 -13.21 2.21
CA ILE A 115 -2.58 -13.24 0.94
C ILE A 115 -2.02 -11.87 0.55
N LEU A 116 -2.33 -10.83 1.33
CA LEU A 116 -1.83 -9.49 1.10
C LEU A 116 -0.42 -9.35 1.68
N ASN A 117 0.32 -8.36 1.21
CA ASN A 117 1.65 -8.05 1.72
C ASN A 117 1.92 -6.55 1.63
N SER A 118 2.81 -6.06 2.47
CA SER A 118 3.11 -4.63 2.64
C SER A 118 3.75 -3.99 1.42
N THR A 119 4.43 -4.76 0.56
CA THR A 119 5.04 -4.23 -0.68
C THR A 119 3.98 -3.63 -1.60
N PHE A 120 2.83 -4.30 -1.72
CA PHE A 120 1.74 -3.87 -2.60
C PHE A 120 0.58 -3.22 -1.82
N HIS A 121 0.21 -3.74 -0.65
CA HIS A 121 -1.11 -3.47 -0.09
C HIS A 121 -1.12 -2.56 1.15
N ASN A 122 0.04 -2.05 1.59
CA ASN A 122 0.13 -1.22 2.80
C ASN A 122 -0.83 -0.02 2.78
N ASN A 123 -0.91 0.66 1.64
CA ASN A 123 -1.80 1.81 1.47
C ASN A 123 -3.28 1.40 1.46
N ILE A 124 -3.60 0.28 0.80
CA ILE A 124 -4.98 -0.25 0.72
C ILE A 124 -5.47 -0.60 2.12
N ILE A 125 -4.67 -1.35 2.90
CA ILE A 125 -4.97 -1.71 4.28
C ILE A 125 -5.14 -0.48 5.16
N SER A 126 -4.23 0.49 5.05
CA SER A 126 -4.31 1.74 5.81
C SER A 126 -5.61 2.50 5.53
N PHE A 127 -5.98 2.67 4.26
CA PHE A 127 -7.22 3.33 3.89
C PHE A 127 -8.46 2.54 4.31
N PHE A 128 -8.41 1.21 4.22
CA PHE A 128 -9.51 0.35 4.64
C PHE A 128 -9.74 0.41 6.15
N ILE A 129 -8.68 0.40 6.97
CA ILE A 129 -8.80 0.60 8.43
C ILE A 129 -9.43 1.96 8.75
N TRP A 130 -9.01 3.02 8.05
CA TRP A 130 -9.60 4.35 8.23
C TRP A 130 -11.08 4.39 7.85
N HIS A 131 -11.45 3.70 6.77
CA HIS A 131 -12.83 3.52 6.35
C HIS A 131 -13.64 2.79 7.42
N LEU A 132 -13.20 1.60 7.85
CA LEU A 132 -13.87 0.80 8.88
C LEU A 132 -14.02 1.56 10.19
N ARG A 133 -13.00 2.31 10.66
CA ARG A 133 -13.11 3.12 11.87
C ARG A 133 -14.27 4.12 11.81
N ARG A 134 -14.54 4.68 10.63
CA ARG A 134 -15.58 5.69 10.42
C ARG A 134 -16.97 5.08 10.23
N THR A 135 -17.05 3.85 9.71
CA THR A 135 -18.31 3.19 9.38
C THR A 135 -18.75 2.22 10.47
N ASN A 136 -17.83 1.44 11.04
CA ASN A 136 -18.08 0.48 12.10
C ASN A 136 -16.78 0.15 12.88
N GLU A 137 -16.57 0.81 14.01
CA GLU A 137 -15.38 0.61 14.86
C GLU A 137 -15.23 -0.84 15.35
N SER A 138 -16.33 -1.56 15.61
CA SER A 138 -16.23 -2.96 16.05
C SER A 138 -15.59 -3.85 14.97
N ILE A 139 -16.04 -3.71 13.72
CA ILE A 139 -15.46 -4.43 12.57
C ILE A 139 -14.01 -4.01 12.36
N ALA A 140 -13.69 -2.71 12.54
CA ALA A 140 -12.31 -2.24 12.48
C ALA A 140 -11.42 -2.96 13.51
N ILE A 141 -11.86 -3.05 14.76
CA ILE A 141 -11.09 -3.74 15.80
C ILE A 141 -10.97 -5.24 15.50
N ASP A 142 -12.04 -5.91 15.08
CA ASP A 142 -11.99 -7.35 14.73
C ASP A 142 -11.02 -7.61 13.56
N TYR A 143 -11.03 -6.74 12.56
CA TYR A 143 -10.11 -6.80 11.43
C TYR A 143 -8.65 -6.61 11.88
N LEU A 144 -8.38 -5.60 12.72
CA LEU A 144 -7.05 -5.37 13.27
C LEU A 144 -6.57 -6.55 14.14
N MET A 145 -7.47 -7.15 14.93
CA MET A 145 -7.16 -8.35 15.71
C MET A 145 -6.79 -9.54 14.81
N LYS A 146 -7.43 -9.69 13.63
CA LYS A 146 -7.03 -10.68 12.63
C LYS A 146 -5.62 -10.42 12.12
N LEU A 147 -5.29 -9.16 11.80
CA LEU A 147 -3.98 -8.75 11.28
C LEU A 147 -2.82 -8.97 12.27
N LEU A 148 -3.08 -9.10 13.58
CA LEU A 148 -2.03 -9.48 14.54
C LEU A 148 -1.38 -10.84 14.22
N ASN A 149 -2.11 -11.75 13.57
CA ASN A 149 -1.61 -13.07 13.18
C ASN A 149 -1.04 -13.11 11.75
N HIS A 150 -0.92 -11.97 11.09
CA HIS A 150 -0.46 -11.90 9.70
C HIS A 150 1.03 -12.26 9.58
N GLN A 151 1.46 -12.87 8.48
CA GLN A 151 2.87 -13.27 8.28
C GLN A 151 3.80 -12.07 8.06
N ASP A 152 3.29 -11.00 7.46
CA ASP A 152 4.01 -9.73 7.25
C ASP A 152 4.02 -8.88 8.53
N ASP A 153 5.22 -8.67 9.09
CA ASP A 153 5.45 -7.87 10.31
C ASP A 153 4.96 -6.43 10.19
N THR A 154 4.91 -5.86 8.99
CA THR A 154 4.38 -4.51 8.77
C THR A 154 2.89 -4.44 9.10
N PHE A 155 2.11 -5.48 8.75
CA PHE A 155 0.69 -5.53 9.07
C PHE A 155 0.44 -5.83 10.53
N LYS A 156 1.26 -6.69 11.16
CA LYS A 156 1.22 -6.89 12.62
C LYS A 156 1.47 -5.56 13.35
N ALA A 157 2.49 -4.82 12.94
CA ALA A 157 2.82 -3.53 13.53
C ALA A 157 1.69 -2.51 13.40
N GLU A 158 1.13 -2.35 12.18
CA GLU A 158 0.01 -1.46 11.94
C GLU A 158 -1.20 -1.87 12.82
N ALA A 159 -1.47 -3.17 12.94
CA ALA A 159 -2.52 -3.68 13.82
C ALA A 159 -2.31 -3.27 15.29
N ILE A 160 -1.13 -3.56 15.84
CA ILE A 160 -0.76 -3.21 17.23
C ILE A 160 -0.95 -1.72 17.49
N ILE A 161 -0.41 -0.89 16.60
CA ILE A 161 -0.49 0.56 16.68
C ILE A 161 -1.96 1.02 16.73
N ARG A 162 -2.77 0.58 15.75
CA ARG A 162 -4.14 1.06 15.61
C ARG A 162 -5.04 0.56 16.73
N LEU A 163 -4.83 -0.65 17.24
CA LEU A 163 -5.52 -1.14 18.43
C LEU A 163 -5.22 -0.26 19.66
N GLY A 164 -3.97 0.19 19.80
CA GLY A 164 -3.57 1.17 20.82
C GLY A 164 -4.23 2.54 20.65
N GLU A 165 -4.32 3.05 19.42
CA GLU A 165 -4.98 4.32 19.09
C GLU A 165 -6.50 4.26 19.33
N LEU A 166 -7.12 3.12 19.02
CA LEU A 166 -8.55 2.85 19.24
C LEU A 166 -8.91 2.51 20.69
N LYS A 167 -7.94 2.45 21.61
CA LYS A 167 -8.16 2.06 23.01
C LYS A 167 -8.88 0.70 23.12
N ALA A 168 -8.55 -0.24 22.24
CA ALA A 168 -9.24 -1.53 22.14
C ALA A 168 -8.90 -2.45 23.33
N VAL A 169 -9.61 -2.31 24.46
CA VAL A 169 -9.38 -3.10 25.69
C VAL A 169 -9.37 -4.61 25.43
N LYS A 170 -10.25 -5.10 24.54
CA LYS A 170 -10.31 -6.54 24.17
C LYS A 170 -9.02 -7.06 23.51
N ALA A 171 -8.15 -6.18 23.01
CA ALA A 171 -6.89 -6.56 22.39
C ALA A 171 -5.76 -6.78 23.40
N ILE A 172 -5.87 -6.32 24.65
CA ILE A 172 -4.77 -6.41 25.63
C ILE A 172 -4.21 -7.84 25.75
N PRO A 173 -5.02 -8.90 25.95
CA PRO A 173 -4.47 -10.26 26.08
C PRO A 173 -3.69 -10.72 24.85
N PHE A 174 -4.06 -10.24 23.65
CA PHE A 174 -3.37 -10.55 22.41
C PHE A 174 -2.07 -9.74 22.29
N LEU A 175 -2.10 -8.46 22.64
CA LEU A 175 -0.92 -7.59 22.65
C LEU A 175 0.14 -8.07 23.64
N GLU A 176 -0.26 -8.62 24.79
CA GLU A 176 0.66 -9.17 25.80
C GLU A 176 1.52 -10.32 25.25
N THR A 177 1.00 -11.10 24.29
CA THR A 177 1.77 -12.19 23.67
C THR A 177 2.98 -11.68 22.89
N PHE A 178 2.93 -10.43 22.42
CA PHE A 178 4.00 -9.80 21.64
C PHE A 178 5.08 -9.14 22.51
N LEU A 179 4.90 -9.05 23.83
CA LEU A 179 5.88 -8.41 24.73
C LEU A 179 7.23 -9.15 24.79
N LYS A 180 7.26 -10.41 24.35
CA LYS A 180 8.47 -11.25 24.27
C LYS A 180 8.90 -11.49 22.82
N ASP A 181 8.31 -10.79 21.86
CA ASP A 181 8.62 -10.95 20.46
C ASP A 181 10.04 -10.44 20.16
N GLU A 182 10.86 -11.29 19.54
CA GLU A 182 12.28 -11.03 19.23
C GLU A 182 12.49 -10.54 17.79
N THR A 183 11.44 -10.09 17.10
CA THR A 183 11.56 -9.51 15.76
C THR A 183 12.59 -8.39 15.76
N ARG A 184 13.47 -8.44 14.76
CA ARG A 184 14.47 -7.40 14.60
C ARG A 184 13.77 -6.06 14.37
N PRO A 185 14.30 -4.96 14.91
CA PRO A 185 13.73 -3.64 14.68
C PRO A 185 13.59 -3.35 13.17
N PHE A 186 12.42 -2.85 12.75
CA PHE A 186 12.16 -2.45 11.36
C PHE A 186 11.53 -1.05 11.28
N ARG A 187 11.59 -0.48 10.08
CA ARG A 187 11.00 0.83 9.78
C ARG A 187 9.54 0.66 9.41
N ILE A 188 8.67 1.40 10.09
CA ILE A 188 7.27 1.49 9.72
C ILE A 188 7.12 2.70 8.79
N ASN A 189 6.95 2.44 7.51
CA ASN A 189 6.62 3.49 6.55
C ASN A 189 5.12 3.79 6.64
N ARG A 190 4.73 4.67 7.57
CA ARG A 190 3.37 5.22 7.60
C ARG A 190 3.21 6.20 6.43
N PHE A 191 2.01 6.24 5.86
CA PHE A 191 1.67 7.09 4.71
C PHE A 191 2.09 8.56 4.96
N GLN A 192 2.52 9.23 3.88
CA GLN A 192 3.08 10.58 3.80
C GLN A 192 2.62 11.55 4.92
N GLY A 193 3.58 12.04 5.72
CA GLY A 193 3.43 13.27 6.51
C GLY A 193 3.38 13.13 8.03
N MET A 194 3.40 11.92 8.61
CA MET A 194 3.44 11.76 10.07
C MET A 194 4.75 11.12 10.55
N GLU A 195 5.67 12.02 10.93
CA GLU A 195 6.88 11.88 11.77
C GLU A 195 7.91 10.77 11.52
N MET A 196 9.13 11.06 11.96
CA MET A 196 10.38 10.37 11.67
C MET A 196 10.30 8.84 11.80
N SER A 197 11.00 8.18 10.87
CA SER A 197 11.24 6.75 10.77
C SER A 197 11.97 6.19 11.99
N ASN A 198 11.27 6.09 13.12
CA ASN A 198 11.78 5.36 14.27
C ASN A 198 11.72 3.87 13.94
N VAL A 199 12.80 3.20 14.30
CA VAL A 199 12.89 1.75 14.17
C VAL A 199 12.29 1.16 15.44
N TYR A 200 11.33 0.25 15.28
CA TYR A 200 10.66 -0.40 16.41
C TYR A 200 10.71 -1.92 16.25
N THR A 201 10.80 -2.60 17.38
CA THR A 201 10.44 -4.02 17.49
C THR A 201 8.93 -4.16 17.69
N ILE A 202 8.38 -5.33 17.37
CA ILE A 202 6.98 -5.65 17.68
C ILE A 202 6.71 -5.56 19.20
N ALA A 203 7.65 -5.97 20.04
CA ALA A 203 7.54 -5.89 21.49
C ALA A 203 7.40 -4.44 22.00
N GLU A 204 8.20 -3.50 21.48
CA GLU A 204 8.11 -2.08 21.83
C GLU A 204 6.77 -1.47 21.41
N LEU A 205 6.27 -1.83 20.21
CA LEU A 205 4.96 -1.39 19.75
C LEU A 205 3.85 -1.92 20.64
N ALA A 206 3.90 -3.20 21.00
CA ALA A 206 2.90 -3.84 21.86
C ALA A 206 2.85 -3.18 23.25
N GLN A 207 4.02 -2.92 23.85
CA GLN A 207 4.11 -2.21 25.12
C GLN A 207 3.49 -0.81 25.05
N ARG A 208 3.75 -0.05 23.97
CA ARG A 208 3.17 1.28 23.75
C ARG A 208 1.66 1.22 23.56
N ALA A 209 1.17 0.25 22.80
CA ALA A 209 -0.25 0.04 22.58
C ALA A 209 -0.98 -0.28 23.89
N ILE A 210 -0.43 -1.18 24.71
CA ILE A 210 -1.00 -1.52 26.04
C ILE A 210 -1.06 -0.29 26.94
N ARG A 211 0.04 0.48 27.06
CA ARG A 211 0.06 1.74 27.83
C ARG A 211 -0.94 2.76 27.32
N SER A 212 -1.16 2.82 26.01
CA SER A 212 -2.18 3.69 25.43
C SER A 212 -3.58 3.24 25.87
N ILE A 213 -3.87 1.95 25.86
CA ILE A 213 -5.21 1.42 26.20
C ILE A 213 -5.49 1.56 27.71
N SER A 214 -4.50 1.26 28.54
CA SER A 214 -4.58 1.32 30.00
C SER A 214 -3.45 2.21 30.54
N PRO A 215 -3.63 3.55 30.52
CA PRO A 215 -2.72 4.47 31.18
C PRO A 215 -2.95 4.36 32.69
N GLU A 216 -2.16 3.51 33.35
CA GLU A 216 -1.97 3.59 34.80
C GLU A 216 -1.38 4.94 35.22
#